data_AF-A0A8T9G0P9-F1
#
_entry.id   AF-A0A8T9G0P9-F1
#
_cell.length_a   1.000
_cell.length_b   1.000
_cell.length_c   1.000
_cell.angle_alpha   90.00
_cell.angle_beta   90.00
_cell.angle_gamma   90.00
#
_symmetry.space_group_name_H-M   'P 1'
#
loop_
_entity.id
_entity.type
_entity.pdbx_description
1 polymer ?
#
loop_
_entity_poly.entity_id
_entity_poly.type
_entity_poly.pdbx_seq_one_letter_code
_entity_poly.pdbx_strand_id
1 'polypeptide(L)'
;MARSYGMFRAKCGHEGCNEFARYEADTRKHYLDLSLRYGNGKWRCVRHSQPDEVLSSTNTQIVNELRVIVDDGHSFWGKERASSGFKHGPGFKAFAEDFPEGTVLRITAEIVPAPSRNALDKERGE
;
A
#
# COMPACT_ATOMS: atom_id res chain seq x y z
N MET A 1 17.78 -2.44 -25.20
CA MET A 1 17.03 -1.64 -24.21
C MET A 1 17.11 -0.19 -24.63
N ALA A 2 15.97 0.48 -24.83
CA ALA A 2 15.97 1.91 -25.17
C ALA A 2 16.60 2.69 -24.00
N ARG A 3 17.49 3.64 -24.32
CA ARG A 3 18.14 4.48 -23.32
C ARG A 3 17.10 5.45 -22.77
N SER A 4 16.91 5.53 -21.46
CA SER A 4 15.94 6.45 -20.88
C SER A 4 16.31 7.90 -21.22
N TYR A 5 15.28 8.71 -21.48
CA TYR A 5 15.43 10.13 -21.75
C TYR A 5 15.93 10.88 -20.50
N GLY A 6 15.45 10.48 -19.32
CA GLY A 6 15.97 10.99 -18.05
C GLY A 6 15.08 10.66 -16.85
N MET A 7 15.57 11.06 -15.68
CA MET A 7 14.86 10.88 -14.40
C MET A 7 14.10 12.14 -14.03
N PHE A 8 12.77 12.04 -13.91
CA PHE A 8 11.93 13.10 -13.35
C PHE A 8 11.84 12.91 -11.82
N ARG A 9 12.00 14.01 -11.08
CA ARG A 9 11.89 14.04 -9.61
C ARG A 9 10.74 14.96 -9.20
N ALA A 10 9.80 14.44 -8.43
CA ALA A 10 8.70 15.22 -7.87
C ALA A 10 8.85 15.33 -6.36
N LYS A 11 8.89 16.55 -5.82
CA LYS A 11 8.81 16.80 -4.37
C LYS A 11 7.35 16.73 -3.93
N CYS A 12 7.10 16.16 -2.75
CA CYS A 12 5.76 16.22 -2.15
C CYS A 12 5.37 17.68 -1.93
N GLY A 13 4.20 18.09 -2.41
CA GLY A 13 3.70 19.45 -2.20
C GLY A 13 3.11 19.73 -0.81
N HIS A 14 3.22 18.78 0.13
CA HIS A 14 2.80 19.00 1.52
C HIS A 14 3.84 19.84 2.24
N GLU A 15 3.38 20.85 2.98
CA GLU A 15 4.26 21.76 3.71
C GLU A 15 5.13 20.98 4.69
N GLY A 16 6.43 21.28 4.72
CA GLY A 16 7.39 20.57 5.56
C GLY A 16 7.74 19.14 5.12
N CYS A 17 7.12 18.59 4.08
CA CYS A 17 7.45 17.23 3.62
C CYS A 17 8.70 17.20 2.72
N ASN A 18 9.61 16.28 3.02
CA ASN A 18 10.86 16.08 2.29
C ASN A 18 10.87 14.79 1.45
N GLU A 19 9.72 14.16 1.23
CA GLU A 19 9.59 13.00 0.36
C GLU A 19 9.68 13.38 -1.11
N PHE A 20 10.24 12.47 -1.92
CA PHE A 20 10.35 12.63 -3.37
C PHE A 20 10.04 11.32 -4.09
N ALA A 21 9.25 11.41 -5.16
CA ALA A 21 9.16 10.33 -6.14
C ALA A 21 10.22 10.48 -7.24
N ARG A 22 10.66 9.35 -7.77
CA ARG A 22 11.54 9.26 -8.94
C ARG A 22 10.84 8.44 -10.00
N TYR A 23 10.65 9.04 -11.17
CA TYR A 23 10.07 8.39 -12.34
C TYR A 23 11.09 8.39 -13.47
N GLU A 24 11.31 7.23 -14.07
CA GLU A 24 12.11 7.11 -15.28
C GLU A 24 11.23 7.46 -16.48
N ALA A 25 11.71 8.38 -17.32
CA ALA A 25 11.03 8.79 -18.54
C ALA A 25 11.78 8.22 -19.75
N ASP A 26 11.10 7.41 -20.57
CA ASP A 26 11.68 6.83 -21.78
C ASP A 26 11.79 7.84 -22.93
N THR A 27 10.93 8.87 -22.92
CA THR A 27 10.87 9.88 -23.97
C THR A 27 10.69 11.28 -23.39
N ARG A 28 11.01 12.30 -24.19
CA ARG A 28 10.72 13.70 -23.85
C ARG A 28 9.24 13.94 -23.57
N LYS A 29 8.34 13.32 -24.35
CA LYS A 29 6.89 13.45 -24.14
C LYS A 29 6.48 12.90 -22.77
N HIS A 30 6.96 11.70 -22.41
CA HIS A 30 6.70 11.13 -21.09
C HIS A 30 7.23 12.04 -19.96
N TYR A 31 8.42 12.62 -20.12
CA TYR A 31 8.96 13.57 -19.14
C TYR A 31 8.07 14.81 -18.96
N LEU A 32 7.55 15.37 -20.05
CA LEU A 32 6.62 16.51 -20.01
C LEU A 32 5.29 16.13 -19.36
N ASP A 33 4.75 14.95 -19.65
CA ASP A 33 3.52 14.44 -19.03
C ASP A 33 3.69 14.27 -17.52
N LEU A 34 4.84 13.74 -17.07
CA LEU A 34 5.19 13.64 -15.65
C LEU A 34 5.29 15.02 -15.01
N SER A 35 5.93 15.98 -15.66
CA SER A 35 6.02 17.37 -15.19
C SER A 35 4.63 18.02 -15.04
N LEU A 36 3.73 17.84 -16.02
CA LEU A 36 2.37 18.37 -15.97
C LEU A 36 1.53 17.77 -14.85
N ARG A 37 1.65 16.45 -14.64
CA ARG A 37 0.89 15.70 -13.62
C ARG A 37 1.42 15.95 -12.21
N TYR A 38 2.73 15.92 -12.01
CA TYR A 38 3.37 15.80 -10.69
C TYR A 38 4.29 16.97 -10.33
N GLY A 39 4.64 17.82 -11.29
CA GLY A 39 5.44 19.02 -11.04
C GLY A 39 4.72 20.04 -10.16
N ASN A 40 5.45 21.08 -9.77
CA ASN A 40 4.94 22.24 -9.01
C ASN A 40 4.16 21.84 -7.74
N GLY A 41 4.59 20.79 -7.03
CA GLY A 41 3.97 20.35 -5.77
C GLY A 41 2.61 19.65 -5.94
N LYS A 42 2.20 19.28 -7.16
CA LYS A 42 0.98 18.49 -7.37
C LYS A 42 1.10 17.07 -6.82
N TRP A 43 2.30 16.50 -6.83
CA TRP A 43 2.54 15.18 -6.27
C TRP A 43 2.43 15.19 -4.74
N ARG A 44 1.76 14.16 -4.20
CA ARG A 44 1.63 13.89 -2.76
C ARG A 44 2.15 12.49 -2.50
N CYS A 45 3.03 12.33 -1.52
CA CYS A 45 3.47 11.01 -1.09
C CYS A 45 2.32 10.25 -0.41
N VAL A 46 2.45 8.92 -0.26
CA VAL A 46 1.41 8.08 0.33
C VAL A 46 0.99 8.51 1.74
N ARG A 47 1.91 9.06 2.53
CA ARG A 47 1.59 9.65 3.86
C ARG A 47 0.61 10.82 3.79
N HIS A 48 0.51 11.51 2.65
CA HIS A 48 -0.34 12.70 2.48
C HIS A 48 -1.47 12.50 1.46
N SER A 49 -1.42 11.46 0.63
CA SER A 49 -2.54 11.12 -0.26
C SER A 49 -3.45 10.05 0.32
N GLN A 50 -2.92 9.13 1.12
CA GLN A 50 -3.62 7.99 1.71
C GLN A 50 -3.14 7.78 3.16
N PRO A 51 -3.30 8.77 4.06
CA PRO A 51 -2.74 8.71 5.41
C PRO A 51 -3.23 7.50 6.21
N ASP A 52 -4.49 7.10 6.03
CA ASP A 52 -5.11 6.00 6.77
C ASP A 52 -4.58 4.62 6.34
N GLU A 53 -3.93 4.54 5.17
CA GLU A 53 -3.29 3.33 4.67
C GLU A 53 -1.82 3.21 5.10
N VAL A 54 -1.31 4.14 5.90
CA VAL A 54 0.08 4.15 6.34
C VAL A 54 0.20 3.78 7.80
N LEU A 55 0.88 2.67 8.07
CA LEU A 55 1.29 2.29 9.42
C LEU A 55 2.29 3.31 9.98
N SER A 56 2.10 3.68 11.25
CA SER A 56 2.91 4.65 11.98
C SER A 56 2.91 4.36 13.47
N SER A 57 3.60 5.19 14.26
CA SER A 57 3.57 5.08 15.73
C SER A 57 2.20 5.36 16.34
N THR A 58 1.30 6.02 15.60
CA THR A 58 -0.07 6.34 16.05
C THR A 58 -1.15 5.55 15.28
N ASN A 59 -0.78 4.91 14.18
CA ASN A 59 -1.64 3.99 13.41
C ASN A 59 -0.91 2.65 13.28
N THR A 60 -1.00 1.81 14.31
CA THR A 60 -0.20 0.58 14.40
C THR A 60 -0.84 -0.61 13.71
N GLN A 61 -2.09 -0.51 13.25
CA GLN A 61 -2.81 -1.61 12.65
C GLN A 61 -3.69 -1.14 11.49
N ILE A 62 -3.61 -1.84 10.37
CA ILE A 62 -4.49 -1.66 9.21
C ILE A 62 -5.19 -2.96 8.91
N VAL A 63 -6.50 -2.88 8.70
CA VAL A 63 -7.35 -4.02 8.36
C VAL A 63 -7.93 -3.80 6.97
N ASN A 64 -7.74 -4.77 6.08
CA ASN A 64 -8.38 -4.79 4.77
C ASN A 64 -9.23 -6.06 4.66
N GLU A 65 -10.52 -5.87 4.39
CA GLU A 65 -11.47 -6.96 4.23
C GLU A 65 -11.90 -7.08 2.77
N LEU A 66 -11.94 -8.33 2.32
CA LEU A 66 -12.54 -8.75 1.07
C LEU A 66 -13.57 -9.82 1.38
N ARG A 67 -14.56 -9.96 0.52
CA ARG A 67 -15.60 -10.97 0.59
C ARG A 67 -15.56 -11.84 -0.65
N VAL A 68 -15.95 -13.10 -0.52
CA VAL A 68 -16.32 -13.91 -1.67
C VAL A 68 -17.62 -13.36 -2.24
N ILE A 69 -17.59 -12.97 -3.50
CA ILE A 69 -18.73 -12.54 -4.31
C ILE A 69 -18.82 -13.52 -5.47
N VAL A 70 -20.01 -14.10 -5.70
CA VAL A 70 -20.24 -14.97 -6.86
C VAL A 70 -20.75 -14.13 -8.02
N ASP A 71 -20.06 -14.23 -9.15
CA ASP A 71 -20.43 -13.56 -10.41
C ASP A 71 -20.31 -14.57 -11.56
N ASP A 72 -21.37 -14.70 -12.35
CA ASP A 72 -21.48 -15.70 -13.43
C ASP A 72 -21.08 -17.15 -13.02
N GLY A 73 -21.44 -17.55 -11.79
CA GLY A 73 -21.12 -18.88 -11.25
C GLY A 73 -19.67 -19.07 -10.79
N HIS A 74 -18.83 -18.03 -10.85
CA HIS A 74 -17.45 -18.06 -10.39
C HIS A 74 -17.28 -17.24 -9.10
N SER A 75 -16.42 -17.70 -8.19
CA SER A 75 -16.13 -17.03 -6.93
C SER A 75 -14.97 -16.04 -7.07
N PHE A 76 -15.13 -14.84 -6.52
CA PHE A 76 -14.10 -13.79 -6.53
C PHE A 76 -13.96 -13.11 -5.18
N TRP A 77 -12.74 -12.74 -4.80
CA TRP A 77 -12.50 -11.79 -3.72
C TRP A 77 -12.83 -10.37 -4.19
N GLY A 78 -13.62 -9.62 -3.41
CA GLY A 78 -14.01 -8.23 -3.71
C GLY A 78 -14.50 -7.45 -2.48
N LYS A 79 -14.67 -6.13 -2.61
CA LYS A 79 -15.31 -5.30 -1.55
C LYS A 79 -16.80 -5.14 -1.85
N GLU A 80 -17.11 -4.40 -2.91
CA GLU A 80 -18.48 -4.13 -3.37
C GLU A 80 -18.82 -4.89 -4.67
N ARG A 81 -17.78 -5.34 -5.39
CA ARG A 81 -17.89 -6.06 -6.66
C ARG A 81 -16.80 -7.11 -6.78
N ALA A 82 -17.05 -8.14 -7.58
CA ALA A 82 -16.05 -9.13 -7.96
C ALA A 82 -14.78 -8.45 -8.48
N SER A 83 -13.61 -8.95 -8.07
CA SER A 83 -12.32 -8.39 -8.50
C SER A 83 -11.32 -9.45 -8.95
N SER A 84 -11.06 -10.47 -8.14
CA SER A 84 -10.10 -11.52 -8.52
C SER A 84 -10.35 -12.82 -7.76
N GLY A 85 -10.27 -13.95 -8.46
CA GLY A 85 -10.37 -15.28 -7.83
C GLY A 85 -9.17 -15.63 -6.95
N PHE A 86 -8.06 -14.89 -7.04
CA PHE A 86 -6.84 -15.16 -6.27
C PHE A 86 -6.33 -13.89 -5.59
N LYS A 87 -6.03 -14.00 -4.29
CA LYS A 87 -5.38 -12.95 -3.51
C LYS A 87 -4.13 -13.49 -2.82
N HIS A 88 -3.10 -12.66 -2.75
CA HIS A 88 -1.83 -13.01 -2.15
C HIS A 88 -1.18 -11.78 -1.52
N GLY A 89 -0.28 -12.05 -0.58
CA GLY A 89 0.58 -11.07 0.06
C GLY A 89 1.65 -11.77 0.89
N PRO A 90 2.44 -11.03 1.67
CA PRO A 90 3.40 -11.65 2.59
C PRO A 90 2.71 -12.64 3.53
N GLY A 91 3.10 -13.91 3.47
CA GLY A 91 2.60 -14.95 4.38
C GLY A 91 1.25 -15.58 4.04
N PHE A 92 0.58 -15.21 2.94
CA PHE A 92 -0.70 -15.84 2.57
C PHE A 92 -0.95 -15.93 1.06
N LYS A 93 -1.77 -16.92 0.70
CA LYS A 93 -2.37 -17.13 -0.62
C LYS A 93 -3.79 -17.63 -0.38
N ALA A 94 -4.76 -17.14 -1.15
CA ALA A 94 -6.16 -17.52 -1.00
C ALA A 94 -6.87 -17.54 -2.36
N PHE A 95 -7.45 -18.68 -2.72
CA PHE A 95 -8.36 -18.81 -3.85
C PHE A 95 -9.79 -18.65 -3.36
N ALA A 96 -10.61 -17.88 -4.08
CA ALA A 96 -11.99 -17.59 -3.65
C ALA A 96 -12.92 -18.80 -3.84
N GLU A 97 -12.61 -19.69 -4.78
CA GLU A 97 -13.39 -20.90 -5.06
C GLU A 97 -13.36 -21.94 -3.93
N ASP A 98 -12.36 -21.87 -3.05
CA ASP A 98 -12.24 -22.75 -1.89
C ASP A 98 -13.20 -22.39 -0.74
N PHE A 99 -13.94 -21.29 -0.86
CA PHE A 99 -14.79 -20.75 0.20
C PHE A 99 -16.22 -20.44 -0.28
N PRO A 100 -17.23 -20.55 0.60
CA PRO A 100 -18.60 -20.18 0.26
C PRO A 100 -18.76 -18.67 0.08
N GLU A 101 -19.78 -18.27 -0.69
CA GLU A 101 -20.16 -16.86 -0.87
C GLU A 101 -20.34 -16.13 0.47
N GLY A 102 -19.89 -14.87 0.52
CA GLY A 102 -19.94 -14.04 1.72
C GLY A 102 -18.79 -14.26 2.70
N THR A 103 -17.95 -15.28 2.51
CA THR A 103 -16.75 -15.50 3.34
C THR A 103 -15.85 -14.27 3.32
N VAL A 104 -15.41 -13.82 4.51
CA VAL A 104 -14.55 -12.64 4.65
C VAL A 104 -13.09 -13.07 4.72
N LEU A 105 -12.28 -12.64 3.76
CA LEU A 105 -10.83 -12.62 3.87
C LEU A 105 -10.41 -11.30 4.53
N ARG A 106 -10.01 -11.37 5.80
CA ARG A 106 -9.46 -10.25 6.56
C ARG A 106 -7.93 -10.32 6.54
N ILE A 107 -7.30 -9.29 5.99
CA ILE A 107 -5.85 -9.13 5.96
C ILE A 107 -5.49 -8.01 6.93
N THR A 108 -4.69 -8.34 7.94
CA THR A 108 -4.22 -7.37 8.93
C THR A 108 -2.72 -7.18 8.78
N ALA A 109 -2.28 -5.94 8.65
CA ALA A 109 -0.90 -5.55 8.84
C ALA A 109 -0.79 -4.80 10.16
N GLU A 110 0.08 -5.28 11.06
CA GLU A 110 0.24 -4.74 12.40
C GLU A 110 1.72 -4.55 12.73
N ILE A 111 2.05 -3.41 13.33
CA ILE A 111 3.36 -3.16 13.94
C ILE A 111 3.25 -3.50 15.42
N VAL A 112 3.95 -4.56 15.82
CA VAL A 112 4.15 -4.90 17.24
C VAL A 112 5.40 -4.18 17.73
N PRO A 113 5.30 -3.18 18.63
CA PRO A 113 6.47 -2.48 19.13
C PRO A 113 7.38 -3.43 19.92
N ALA A 114 8.69 -3.21 19.84
CA ALA A 114 9.61 -3.90 20.74
C ALA A 114 9.27 -3.55 22.19
N PRO A 115 9.44 -4.50 23.14
CA PRO A 115 9.29 -4.19 24.55
C PRO A 115 10.22 -3.03 24.91
N SER A 116 9.71 -2.07 25.70
CA SER A 116 10.53 -0.96 26.16
C SER A 116 11.74 -1.49 26.94
N ARG A 117 12.92 -0.88 26.79
CA ARG A 117 14.15 -1.30 27.51
C ARG A 117 13.92 -1.46 29.02
N ASN A 118 13.08 -0.61 29.62
CA ASN A 118 12.74 -0.69 31.05
C ASN A 118 11.97 -1.97 31.44
N ALA A 119 11.29 -2.64 30.51
CA ALA A 119 10.62 -3.92 30.76
C ALA A 119 11.63 -5.08 30.76
N LEU A 120 12.63 -5.05 29.87
CA LEU A 120 13.68 -6.07 29.78
C LEU A 120 14.65 -6.05 30.98
N ASP A 121 14.88 -4.88 31.58
CA ASP A 121 15.73 -4.77 32.78
C ASP A 121 15.05 -5.27 34.05
N LYS A 122 13.70 -5.28 34.11
CA LYS A 122 12.94 -5.88 35.23
C LYS A 122 12.97 -7.41 35.22
N GLU A 123 13.04 -8.03 34.04
CA GLU A 123 13.06 -9.50 33.90
C GLU A 123 14.46 -10.12 34.12
N ARG A 124 15.52 -9.30 34.14
CA ARG A 124 16.91 -9.75 34.38
C ARG A 124 17.40 -9.50 35.81
N GLY A 125 16.54 -8.98 36.67
CA GLY A 125 16.85 -8.57 38.04
C GLY A 125 15.90 -9.18 39.06
N GLU A 126 15.72 -10.50 39.03
CA GLU A 126 15.23 -11.32 40.15
C GLU A 126 16.10 -12.56 40.30
#